data_AF-A0A7M3XY38-F1
#
_entry.id   AF-A0A7M3XY38-F1
#
_cell.length_a   1.000
_cell.length_b   1.000
_cell.length_c   1.000
_cell.angle_alpha   90.00
_cell.angle_beta   90.00
_cell.angle_gamma   90.00
#
_symmetry.space_group_name_H-M   'P 1'
#
loop_
_entity.id
_entity.type
_entity.pdbx_description
1 polymer ?
#
loop_
_entity_poly.entity_id
_entity_poly.type
_entity_poly.pdbx_seq_one_letter_code
_entity_poly.pdbx_strand_id
1 'polypeptide(L)'
;GIATVDLTDGSSLLHTLTQGENGVNIGDEGLKLHQFGLAPSSVSLTCSVQSAPEGFGRTTFSGAMWQCEGSSTTIERVTWSATTSDGQTVPLSESSRIISDNGTEVWTINASSWSPSPGRTSVTLTVHDSRGVLVEERTWQATARAAGWNLGIETFDIESGVATVGVRRQGVDVLGDTACSLTISEGSTSRSILIDVTGAFAPSLAVDLTDLGFEEDDLLTAEVRCDLPFDIDDDPQDDTATAIYRGPSPLDLDAQGWLWALMALLVVGVGGRFFLPREAGQTGSSSAKKQTSAPKQARTSSEPKPTSEDAAPEPVVNMLEEPATEPTTENAGDEEDLVEQDIPMGEEGASGRLAVLRRELDGDGDAPRPSLEERMSRFFDK
;
A
#
# COMPACT_ATOMS: atom_id res chain seq x y z
N GLY A 1 11.97 44.89 -1.41
CA GLY A 1 10.65 44.72 -2.05
C GLY A 1 9.98 46.07 -2.20
N ILE A 2 8.70 46.12 -2.58
CA ILE A 2 7.88 47.35 -2.59
C ILE A 2 6.53 46.99 -1.96
N ALA A 3 6.04 47.81 -1.03
CA ALA A 3 4.68 47.71 -0.51
C ALA A 3 3.87 48.93 -0.98
N THR A 4 2.59 48.72 -1.26
CA THR A 4 1.64 49.79 -1.56
C THR A 4 0.66 49.89 -0.39
N VAL A 5 0.50 51.09 0.17
CA VAL A 5 -0.53 51.38 1.17
C VAL A 5 -1.62 52.18 0.48
N ASP A 6 -2.78 51.56 0.28
CA ASP A 6 -3.97 52.22 -0.26
C ASP A 6 -4.74 52.90 0.87
N LEU A 7 -4.93 54.22 0.76
CA LEU A 7 -5.61 55.05 1.73
C LEU A 7 -7.11 55.17 1.41
N THR A 8 -7.91 55.48 2.43
CA THR A 8 -9.38 55.56 2.32
C THR A 8 -9.89 56.71 1.46
N ASP A 9 -9.02 57.64 1.06
CA ASP A 9 -9.29 58.70 0.08
C ASP A 9 -9.05 58.26 -1.38
N GLY A 10 -8.60 57.01 -1.60
CA GLY A 10 -8.29 56.46 -2.91
C GLY A 10 -6.88 56.79 -3.42
N SER A 11 -6.03 57.43 -2.60
CA SER A 11 -4.61 57.60 -2.90
C SER A 11 -3.81 56.35 -2.50
N SER A 12 -2.72 56.07 -3.22
CA SER A 12 -1.84 54.93 -2.93
C SER A 12 -0.40 55.39 -2.74
N LEU A 13 0.21 54.90 -1.65
CA LEU A 13 1.54 55.31 -1.21
C LEU A 13 2.50 54.14 -1.39
N LEU A 14 3.40 54.24 -2.37
CA LEU A 14 4.43 53.22 -2.61
C LEU A 14 5.61 53.43 -1.67
N HIS A 15 5.91 52.40 -0.87
CA HIS A 15 7.05 52.38 0.03
C HIS A 15 8.08 51.33 -0.40
N THR A 16 9.32 51.77 -0.65
CA THR A 16 10.43 50.88 -0.98
C THR A 16 10.88 50.14 0.27
N LEU A 17 10.72 48.82 0.28
CA LEU A 17 11.05 47.98 1.43
C LEU A 17 12.56 47.74 1.51
N THR A 18 13.23 48.56 2.32
CA THR A 18 14.55 48.33 2.91
C THR A 18 14.41 47.90 4.38
N GLN A 19 15.41 47.20 4.91
CA GLN A 19 15.40 46.73 6.32
C GLN A 19 15.52 47.92 7.29
N GLY A 20 14.50 48.16 8.13
CA GLY A 20 14.50 49.24 9.13
C GLY A 20 13.11 49.56 9.71
N GLU A 21 13.07 50.31 10.81
CA GLU A 21 11.83 50.85 11.38
C GLU A 21 11.33 52.03 10.51
N ASN A 22 10.20 51.85 9.84
CA ASN A 22 9.63 52.81 8.89
C ASN A 22 8.22 53.25 9.33
N GLY A 23 8.14 54.28 10.17
CA GLY A 23 6.85 54.87 10.57
C GLY A 23 6.12 55.55 9.41
N VAL A 24 4.80 55.37 9.33
CA VAL A 24 3.94 56.06 8.37
C VAL A 24 3.03 57.02 9.14
N ASN A 25 3.33 58.32 9.10
CA ASN A 25 2.49 59.31 9.76
C ASN A 25 1.21 59.54 8.94
N ILE A 26 0.06 59.21 9.52
CA ILE A 26 -1.27 59.41 8.93
C ILE A 26 -2.02 60.42 9.80
N GLY A 27 -1.92 61.71 9.46
CA GLY A 27 -2.46 62.80 10.28
C GLY A 27 -1.65 63.07 11.55
N ASP A 28 -2.30 63.59 12.58
CA ASP A 28 -1.68 63.99 13.85
C ASP A 28 -1.40 62.80 14.80
N GLU A 29 -1.98 61.63 14.55
CA GLU A 29 -1.71 60.38 15.25
C GLU A 29 -0.82 59.47 14.39
N GLY A 30 0.49 59.49 14.64
CA GLY A 30 1.47 58.75 13.84
C GLY A 30 1.39 57.23 14.02
N LEU A 31 1.08 56.50 12.94
CA LEU A 31 0.99 55.04 12.95
C LEU A 31 2.38 54.41 12.71
N LYS A 32 2.97 53.85 13.77
CA LYS A 32 4.29 53.23 13.70
C LYS A 32 4.22 51.82 13.12
N LEU A 33 4.78 51.65 11.92
CA LEU A 33 4.85 50.39 11.20
C LEU A 33 6.27 49.80 11.33
N HIS A 34 6.45 48.88 12.28
CA HIS A 34 7.71 48.15 12.43
C HIS A 34 7.79 47.02 11.40
N GLN A 35 8.73 47.11 10.47
CA GLN A 35 8.95 46.12 9.41
C GLN A 35 10.33 45.48 9.56
N PHE A 36 10.38 44.15 9.54
CA PHE A 36 11.62 43.39 9.57
C PHE A 36 11.76 42.61 8.27
N GLY A 37 12.62 43.09 7.38
CA GLY A 37 13.00 42.36 6.16
C GLY A 37 14.18 41.44 6.45
N LEU A 38 14.01 40.14 6.24
CA LEU A 38 15.12 39.18 6.19
C LEU A 38 15.85 39.36 4.86
N ALA A 39 17.17 39.60 4.90
CA ALA A 39 18.00 39.54 3.71
C ALA A 39 17.98 38.10 3.14
N PRO A 40 18.03 37.91 1.80
CA PRO A 40 18.06 36.58 1.19
C PRO A 40 19.23 35.73 1.70
N SER A 41 19.21 34.42 1.45
CA SER A 41 20.35 33.56 1.82
C SER A 41 21.61 33.95 1.04
N SER A 42 22.74 33.92 1.73
CA SER A 42 24.10 33.94 1.16
C SER A 42 24.44 32.65 0.41
N VAL A 43 23.66 31.59 0.65
CA VAL A 43 23.79 30.23 0.11
C VAL A 43 22.81 30.03 -1.05
N SER A 44 23.30 29.41 -2.12
CA SER A 44 22.49 28.82 -3.18
C SER A 44 22.69 27.30 -3.17
N LEU A 45 21.61 26.53 -3.09
CA LEU A 45 21.65 25.09 -2.89
C LEU A 45 20.59 24.41 -3.78
N THR A 46 20.89 23.23 -4.29
CA THR A 46 19.94 22.41 -5.05
C THR A 46 20.18 20.94 -4.77
N CYS A 47 19.11 20.20 -4.45
CA CYS A 47 19.18 18.76 -4.22
C CYS A 47 18.50 17.98 -5.35
N SER A 48 19.07 16.83 -5.66
CA SER A 48 18.52 15.79 -6.54
C SER A 48 18.12 14.58 -5.71
N VAL A 49 17.06 13.88 -6.14
CA VAL A 49 16.46 12.74 -5.44
C VAL A 49 17.11 11.44 -5.94
N GLN A 50 17.54 10.57 -5.02
CA GLN A 50 18.09 9.24 -5.33
C GLN A 50 16.98 8.18 -5.30
N SER A 51 17.07 7.14 -6.12
CA SER A 51 16.09 6.04 -6.12
C SER A 51 16.20 5.15 -4.89
N ALA A 52 15.07 4.76 -4.30
CA ALA A 52 15.03 3.71 -3.29
C ALA A 52 15.46 2.34 -3.88
N PRO A 53 16.12 1.46 -3.10
CA PRO A 53 16.36 0.07 -3.51
C PRO A 53 15.05 -0.72 -3.57
N GLU A 54 15.01 -1.77 -4.39
CA GLU A 54 13.81 -2.62 -4.55
C GLU A 54 13.34 -3.25 -3.22
N GLY A 55 14.26 -3.66 -2.36
CA GLY A 55 13.96 -4.19 -1.02
C GLY A 55 13.72 -3.16 0.09
N PHE A 56 13.53 -1.87 -0.24
CA PHE A 56 13.32 -0.82 0.78
C PHE A 56 12.14 -1.16 1.71
N GLY A 57 12.31 -0.95 3.02
CA GLY A 57 11.33 -1.29 4.06
C GLY A 57 11.51 -2.69 4.67
N ARG A 58 12.00 -3.68 3.91
CA ARG A 58 12.18 -5.06 4.43
C ARG A 58 13.29 -5.19 5.48
N THR A 59 14.23 -4.26 5.50
CA THR A 59 15.29 -4.13 6.50
C THR A 59 15.55 -2.65 6.80
N THR A 60 16.28 -2.36 7.88
CA THR A 60 16.67 -1.00 8.25
C THR A 60 17.48 -0.33 7.14
N PHE A 61 16.98 0.78 6.62
CA PHE A 61 17.58 1.50 5.51
C PHE A 61 18.69 2.44 5.98
N SER A 62 19.90 2.22 5.46
CA SER A 62 21.04 3.13 5.57
C SER A 62 21.61 3.37 4.18
N GLY A 63 21.35 4.54 3.60
CA GLY A 63 21.65 4.79 2.20
C GLY A 63 21.30 6.20 1.74
N ALA A 64 21.76 6.53 0.54
CA ALA A 64 21.56 7.84 -0.08
C ALA A 64 20.08 8.12 -0.40
N MET A 65 19.61 9.30 0.00
CA MET A 65 18.25 9.78 -0.33
C MET A 65 18.31 11.01 -1.23
N TRP A 66 19.26 11.92 -0.98
CA TRP A 66 19.47 13.11 -1.80
C TRP A 66 20.95 13.32 -2.10
N GLN A 67 21.25 13.85 -3.28
CA GLN A 67 22.57 14.38 -3.64
C GLN A 67 22.42 15.88 -3.88
N CYS A 68 23.10 16.68 -3.08
CA CYS A 68 22.98 18.13 -3.05
C CYS A 68 24.26 18.81 -3.53
N GLU A 69 24.09 19.90 -4.27
CA GLU A 69 25.14 20.83 -4.66
C GLU A 69 24.85 22.20 -4.04
N GLY A 70 25.85 22.81 -3.42
CA GLY A 70 25.70 24.07 -2.71
C GLY A 70 26.91 24.98 -2.90
N SER A 71 26.65 26.29 -2.96
CA SER A 71 27.67 27.33 -3.04
C SER A 71 27.28 28.51 -2.15
N SER A 72 28.27 29.24 -1.65
CA SER A 72 28.03 30.41 -0.80
C SER A 72 29.01 31.54 -1.10
N THR A 73 28.54 32.77 -0.92
CA THR A 73 29.36 33.99 -1.04
C THR A 73 30.20 34.27 0.20
N THR A 74 29.87 33.61 1.32
CA THR A 74 30.55 33.69 2.63
C THR A 74 30.65 32.29 3.24
N ILE A 75 31.52 32.11 4.24
CA ILE A 75 31.53 30.87 5.02
C ILE A 75 30.22 30.78 5.80
N GLU A 76 29.36 29.83 5.46
CA GLU A 76 28.02 29.67 6.04
C GLU A 76 27.83 28.23 6.53
N ARG A 77 27.09 28.04 7.63
CA ARG A 77 26.57 26.72 8.01
C ARG A 77 25.17 26.56 7.44
N VAL A 78 24.93 25.44 6.75
CA VAL A 78 23.60 24.93 6.45
C VAL A 78 23.24 23.81 7.41
N THR A 79 21.97 23.73 7.81
CA THR A 79 21.40 22.64 8.59
C THR A 79 20.23 22.03 7.82
N TRP A 80 19.97 20.75 7.99
CA TRP A 80 18.86 20.09 7.31
C TRP A 80 18.18 19.04 8.17
N SER A 81 16.91 18.82 7.88
CA SER A 81 16.04 17.82 8.51
C SER A 81 15.21 17.12 7.44
N ALA A 82 14.88 15.86 7.69
CA ALA A 82 14.01 15.06 6.84
C ALA A 82 12.82 14.58 7.69
N THR A 83 11.61 14.84 7.22
CA THR A 83 10.37 14.44 7.91
C THR A 83 9.44 13.69 6.96
N THR A 84 8.81 12.62 7.44
CA THR A 84 7.76 11.92 6.68
C THR A 84 6.50 12.79 6.56
N SER A 85 5.59 12.41 5.65
CA SER A 85 4.23 12.95 5.55
C SER A 85 3.47 12.93 6.88
N ASP A 86 3.78 11.96 7.74
CA ASP A 86 3.11 11.70 9.01
C ASP A 86 3.80 12.42 10.19
N GLY A 87 4.76 13.30 9.88
CA GLY A 87 5.49 14.12 10.84
C GLY A 87 6.64 13.42 11.58
N GLN A 88 6.98 12.18 11.23
CA GLN A 88 8.10 11.46 11.85
C GLN A 88 9.43 11.98 11.31
N THR A 89 10.41 12.23 12.19
CA THR A 89 11.77 12.60 11.78
C THR A 89 12.52 11.37 11.25
N VAL A 90 13.07 11.45 10.05
CA VAL A 90 13.94 10.41 9.49
C VAL A 90 15.35 10.58 10.08
N PRO A 91 15.95 9.53 10.65
CA PRO A 91 17.33 9.59 11.15
C PRO A 91 18.31 9.73 9.98
N LEU A 92 19.16 10.75 10.02
CA LEU A 92 20.16 11.04 8.99
C LEU A 92 21.58 10.82 9.54
N SER A 93 22.52 10.44 8.68
CA SER A 93 23.94 10.27 9.09
C SER A 93 24.61 11.59 9.48
N GLU A 94 24.17 12.69 8.86
CA GLU A 94 24.60 14.06 9.10
C GLU A 94 23.39 14.99 8.98
N SER A 95 23.39 16.12 9.70
CA SER A 95 22.32 17.12 9.71
C SER A 95 22.80 18.57 9.52
N SER A 96 24.11 18.79 9.30
CA SER A 96 24.65 20.12 9.01
C SER A 96 25.99 20.05 8.28
N ARG A 97 26.29 21.07 7.49
CA ARG A 97 27.57 21.25 6.79
C ARG A 97 27.98 22.72 6.82
N ILE A 98 29.28 22.97 6.74
CA ILE A 98 29.82 24.31 6.48
C ILE A 98 30.17 24.38 4.99
N ILE A 99 29.67 25.38 4.29
CA ILE A 99 30.02 25.67 2.89
C ILE A 99 31.07 26.79 2.90
N SER A 100 32.18 26.56 2.22
CA SER A 100 33.27 27.53 2.07
C SER A 100 32.92 28.71 1.15
N ASP A 101 33.60 29.85 1.33
CA ASP A 101 33.38 31.05 0.52
C ASP A 101 33.88 30.86 -0.92
N ASN A 102 33.05 31.24 -1.89
CA ASN A 102 33.30 31.09 -3.33
C ASN A 102 33.60 29.64 -3.80
N GLY A 103 33.27 28.64 -2.96
CA GLY A 103 33.33 27.23 -3.30
C GLY A 103 31.98 26.70 -3.79
N THR A 104 32.04 25.68 -4.65
CA THR A 104 30.92 24.76 -4.91
C THR A 104 31.26 23.43 -4.25
N GLU A 105 30.37 22.95 -3.38
CA GLU A 105 30.48 21.65 -2.73
C GLU A 105 29.36 20.72 -3.16
N VAL A 106 29.67 19.44 -3.34
CA VAL A 106 28.70 18.38 -3.62
C VAL A 106 28.76 17.36 -2.49
N TRP A 107 27.60 16.95 -1.97
CA TRP A 107 27.51 15.93 -0.92
C TRP A 107 26.22 15.12 -1.03
N THR A 108 26.16 14.02 -0.28
CA THR A 108 25.02 13.12 -0.24
C THR A 108 24.43 13.12 1.16
N ILE A 109 23.11 13.24 1.26
CA ILE A 109 22.36 13.11 2.51
C ILE A 109 21.84 11.67 2.58
N ASN A 110 22.29 10.94 3.60
CA ASN A 110 21.97 9.53 3.80
C ASN A 110 21.05 9.33 5.01
N ALA A 111 20.12 8.39 4.91
CA ALA A 111 19.44 7.82 6.06
C ALA A 111 20.41 6.99 6.92
N SER A 112 20.10 6.89 8.21
CA SER A 112 20.87 6.16 9.22
C SER A 112 19.96 5.19 9.97
N SER A 113 20.03 3.90 9.64
CA SER A 113 19.25 2.82 10.28
C SER A 113 17.73 3.10 10.35
N TRP A 114 17.15 3.75 9.33
CA TRP A 114 15.75 4.10 9.33
C TRP A 114 14.87 2.87 9.07
N SER A 115 13.88 2.63 9.93
CA SER A 115 12.88 1.56 9.78
C SER A 115 11.50 2.18 9.54
N PRO A 116 11.10 2.44 8.29
CA PRO A 116 9.74 2.91 7.98
C PRO A 116 8.71 1.80 8.21
N SER A 117 7.48 2.19 8.55
CA SER A 117 6.33 1.27 8.46
C SER A 117 6.05 0.88 7.00
N PRO A 118 5.51 -0.33 6.72
CA PRO A 118 5.12 -0.72 5.37
C PRO A 118 4.09 0.24 4.76
N GLY A 119 4.20 0.47 3.45
CA GLY A 119 3.33 1.36 2.68
C GLY A 119 4.09 2.40 1.86
N ARG A 120 3.34 3.30 1.22
CA ARG A 120 3.93 4.44 0.49
C ARG A 120 4.44 5.47 1.50
N THR A 121 5.72 5.82 1.41
CA THR A 121 6.32 6.87 2.25
C THR A 121 6.77 8.04 1.38
N SER A 122 6.55 9.25 1.90
CA SER A 122 6.98 10.51 1.31
C SER A 122 7.77 11.26 2.37
N VAL A 123 9.02 11.60 2.08
CA VAL A 123 9.93 12.28 3.01
C VAL A 123 10.32 13.63 2.41
N THR A 124 10.04 14.70 3.14
CA THR A 124 10.44 16.06 2.75
C THR A 124 11.75 16.41 3.45
N LEU A 125 12.79 16.66 2.66
CA LEU A 125 14.02 17.32 3.09
C LEU A 125 13.78 18.83 3.13
N THR A 126 14.07 19.45 4.26
CA THR A 126 14.16 20.90 4.42
C THR A 126 15.60 21.29 4.74
N VAL A 127 16.15 22.29 4.04
CA VAL A 127 17.51 22.81 4.27
C VAL A 127 17.44 24.29 4.62
N HIS A 128 18.04 24.66 5.74
CA HIS A 128 18.03 26.01 6.30
C HIS A 128 19.45 26.59 6.36
N ASP A 129 19.56 27.92 6.24
CA ASP A 129 20.81 28.66 6.47
C ASP A 129 21.08 28.89 7.97
N SER A 130 22.19 29.57 8.29
CA SER A 130 22.61 29.84 9.67
C SER A 130 21.62 30.69 10.49
N ARG A 131 20.64 31.32 9.82
CA ARG A 131 19.60 32.19 10.39
C ARG A 131 18.24 31.49 10.43
N GLY A 132 18.15 30.24 9.99
CA GLY A 132 16.91 29.46 9.90
C GLY A 132 16.07 29.72 8.64
N VAL A 133 16.57 30.49 7.66
CA VAL A 133 15.84 30.73 6.41
C VAL A 133 15.90 29.46 5.55
N LEU A 134 14.75 28.98 5.09
CA LEU A 134 14.66 27.85 4.16
C LEU A 134 15.34 28.21 2.82
N VAL A 135 16.28 27.38 2.39
CA VAL A 135 17.08 27.54 1.16
C VAL A 135 16.66 26.57 0.07
N GLU A 136 16.34 25.33 0.44
CA GLU A 136 15.90 24.27 -0.48
C GLU A 136 14.89 23.35 0.21
N GLU A 137 13.92 22.86 -0.55
CA GLU A 137 12.94 21.86 -0.14
C GLU A 137 12.81 20.77 -1.21
N ARG A 138 12.90 19.49 -0.82
CA ARG A 138 12.86 18.37 -1.76
C ARG A 138 12.18 17.14 -1.19
N THR A 139 11.18 16.62 -1.90
CA THR A 139 10.50 15.39 -1.54
C THR A 139 11.17 14.17 -2.17
N TRP A 140 11.43 13.15 -1.36
CA TRP A 140 11.81 11.79 -1.75
C TRP A 140 10.60 10.86 -1.54
N GLN A 141 10.36 9.94 -2.46
CA GLN A 141 9.20 9.03 -2.42
C GLN A 141 9.64 7.59 -2.67
N ALA A 142 9.07 6.66 -1.89
CA ALA A 142 9.30 5.23 -2.02
C ALA A 142 8.10 4.43 -1.51
N THR A 143 8.10 3.12 -1.74
CA THR A 143 7.20 2.18 -1.05
C THR A 143 8.05 1.29 -0.16
N ALA A 144 7.86 1.41 1.16
CA ALA A 144 8.42 0.49 2.14
C ALA A 144 7.64 -0.83 2.06
N ARG A 145 8.33 -1.91 1.70
CA ARG A 145 7.76 -3.27 1.64
C ARG A 145 7.75 -3.92 3.01
N ALA A 146 6.74 -4.73 3.27
CA ALA A 146 6.66 -5.54 4.48
C ALA A 146 7.65 -6.72 4.45
N ALA A 147 8.02 -7.22 5.63
CA ALA A 147 8.84 -8.42 5.83
C ALA A 147 8.43 -9.11 7.14
N GLY A 148 8.84 -10.37 7.34
CA GLY A 148 8.40 -11.18 8.48
C GLY A 148 7.05 -11.87 8.25
N TRP A 149 6.72 -12.14 6.98
CA TRP A 149 5.46 -12.76 6.56
C TRP A 149 5.69 -13.67 5.34
N ASN A 150 4.81 -14.66 5.17
CA ASN A 150 4.88 -15.62 4.06
C ASN A 150 3.48 -16.02 3.60
N LEU A 151 3.29 -16.28 2.32
CA LEU A 151 2.01 -16.72 1.75
C LEU A 151 2.22 -17.71 0.59
N GLY A 152 2.19 -19.00 0.90
CA GLY A 152 2.42 -20.07 -0.06
C GLY A 152 1.21 -20.95 -0.35
N ILE A 153 1.29 -21.77 -1.39
CA ILE A 153 0.33 -22.81 -1.72
C ILE A 153 0.77 -24.12 -1.07
N GLU A 154 -0.04 -24.65 -0.15
CA GLU A 154 0.22 -25.90 0.56
C GLU A 154 -0.37 -27.13 -0.15
N THR A 155 -1.55 -26.97 -0.77
CA THR A 155 -2.20 -28.01 -1.57
C THR A 155 -2.82 -27.41 -2.83
N PHE A 156 -2.67 -28.09 -3.96
CA PHE A 156 -3.36 -27.76 -5.21
C PHE A 156 -3.74 -29.05 -5.93
N ASP A 157 -5.03 -29.34 -5.93
CA ASP A 157 -5.59 -30.57 -6.50
C ASP A 157 -6.80 -30.23 -7.38
N ILE A 158 -7.06 -31.06 -8.40
CA ILE A 158 -8.17 -30.86 -9.34
C ILE A 158 -8.95 -32.17 -9.48
N GLU A 159 -10.25 -32.11 -9.19
CA GLU A 159 -11.19 -33.23 -9.27
C GLU A 159 -12.48 -32.78 -9.97
N SER A 160 -12.92 -33.54 -10.99
CA SER A 160 -14.14 -33.29 -11.78
C SER A 160 -14.34 -31.83 -12.25
N GLY A 161 -13.26 -31.16 -12.65
CA GLY A 161 -13.27 -29.76 -13.11
C GLY A 161 -13.17 -28.69 -12.02
N VAL A 162 -13.17 -29.08 -10.73
CA VAL A 162 -13.04 -28.15 -9.59
C VAL A 162 -11.63 -28.23 -9.02
N ALA A 163 -10.94 -27.09 -8.99
CA ALA A 163 -9.67 -26.93 -8.30
C ALA A 163 -9.88 -26.63 -6.82
N THR A 164 -9.20 -27.38 -5.95
CA THR A 164 -9.09 -27.08 -4.52
C THR A 164 -7.69 -26.56 -4.24
N VAL A 165 -7.60 -25.31 -3.77
CA VAL A 165 -6.33 -24.66 -3.41
C VAL A 165 -6.33 -24.36 -1.91
N GLY A 166 -5.37 -24.95 -1.19
CA GLY A 166 -5.10 -24.66 0.21
C GLY A 166 -3.90 -23.72 0.33
N VAL A 167 -4.10 -22.56 0.94
CA VAL A 167 -3.07 -21.53 1.10
C VAL A 167 -2.54 -21.57 2.54
N ARG A 168 -1.22 -21.55 2.70
CA ARG A 168 -0.52 -21.45 3.98
C ARG A 168 0.00 -20.03 4.16
N ARG A 169 -0.09 -19.51 5.38
CA ARG A 169 0.32 -18.15 5.73
C ARG A 169 1.13 -18.10 7.02
N GLN A 170 2.07 -17.17 7.10
CA GLN A 170 2.87 -16.85 8.30
C GLN A 170 2.97 -15.33 8.46
N GLY A 171 3.14 -14.84 9.69
CA GLY A 171 3.28 -13.40 9.95
C GLY A 171 2.00 -12.58 9.74
N VAL A 172 0.83 -13.16 10.01
CA VAL A 172 -0.49 -12.55 9.73
C VAL A 172 -0.65 -11.15 10.35
N ASP A 173 -0.07 -10.92 11.52
CA ASP A 173 -0.11 -9.63 12.23
C ASP A 173 0.50 -8.46 11.41
N VAL A 174 1.36 -8.77 10.43
CA VAL A 174 2.00 -7.79 9.54
C VAL A 174 1.12 -7.47 8.32
N LEU A 175 0.25 -8.40 7.91
CA LEU A 175 -0.49 -8.35 6.64
C LEU A 175 -1.55 -7.24 6.55
N GLY A 176 -2.04 -6.73 7.68
CA GLY A 176 -3.02 -5.63 7.73
C GLY A 176 -4.20 -5.84 6.78
N ASP A 177 -4.62 -4.78 6.07
CA ASP A 177 -5.63 -4.83 5.01
C ASP A 177 -4.97 -5.12 3.63
N THR A 178 -4.30 -6.26 3.47
CA THR A 178 -3.67 -6.65 2.19
C THR A 178 -4.69 -7.15 1.16
N ALA A 179 -4.48 -6.81 -0.11
CA ALA A 179 -5.19 -7.39 -1.24
C ALA A 179 -4.31 -8.46 -1.90
N CYS A 180 -4.74 -9.71 -1.79
CA CYS A 180 -4.06 -10.86 -2.40
C CYS A 180 -4.91 -11.49 -3.48
N SER A 181 -4.27 -12.13 -4.46
CA SER A 181 -4.92 -12.81 -5.58
C SER A 181 -4.30 -14.19 -5.79
N LEU A 182 -5.17 -15.15 -6.11
CA LEU A 182 -4.82 -16.47 -6.58
C LEU A 182 -5.09 -16.52 -8.08
N THR A 183 -4.08 -16.85 -8.88
CA THR A 183 -4.17 -16.96 -10.34
C THR A 183 -3.87 -18.38 -10.78
N ILE A 184 -4.83 -19.03 -11.42
CA ILE A 184 -4.68 -20.35 -12.05
C ILE A 184 -4.53 -20.13 -13.56
N SER A 185 -3.50 -20.72 -14.18
CA SER A 185 -3.22 -20.51 -15.61
C SER A 185 -2.56 -21.70 -16.31
N GLU A 186 -2.80 -21.78 -17.61
CA GLU A 186 -2.08 -22.59 -18.61
C GLU A 186 -1.94 -21.71 -19.86
N GLY A 187 -0.76 -21.66 -20.47
CA GLY A 187 -0.55 -20.99 -21.76
C GLY A 187 -1.08 -19.55 -21.83
N SER A 188 -2.22 -19.36 -22.50
CA SER A 188 -2.94 -18.08 -22.62
C SER A 188 -4.22 -17.98 -21.79
N THR A 189 -4.66 -19.08 -21.19
CA THR A 189 -5.90 -19.18 -20.40
C THR A 189 -5.57 -18.96 -18.93
N SER A 190 -6.23 -17.97 -18.31
CA SER A 190 -6.01 -17.68 -16.89
C SER A 190 -7.26 -17.21 -16.17
N ARG A 191 -7.32 -17.51 -14.88
CA ARG A 191 -8.39 -17.11 -13.96
C ARG A 191 -7.74 -16.58 -12.69
N SER A 192 -7.97 -15.30 -12.39
CA SER A 192 -7.53 -14.66 -11.15
C SER A 192 -8.72 -14.38 -10.23
N ILE A 193 -8.54 -14.59 -8.93
CA ILE A 193 -9.56 -14.46 -7.89
C ILE A 193 -8.91 -13.74 -6.69
N LEU A 194 -9.58 -12.73 -6.14
CA LEU A 194 -9.14 -12.07 -4.91
C LEU A 194 -9.37 -12.99 -3.71
N ILE A 195 -8.39 -13.08 -2.83
CA ILE A 195 -8.40 -13.93 -1.63
C ILE A 195 -8.17 -13.09 -0.38
N ASP A 196 -8.96 -13.34 0.66
CA ASP A 196 -8.70 -12.80 2.00
C ASP A 196 -7.76 -13.75 2.75
N VAL A 197 -6.58 -13.25 3.09
CA VAL A 197 -5.53 -13.97 3.83
C VAL A 197 -5.43 -13.50 5.29
N THR A 198 -6.26 -12.54 5.69
CA THR A 198 -6.21 -11.83 6.98
C THR A 198 -7.09 -12.49 8.04
N GLY A 199 -8.15 -13.21 7.62
CA GLY A 199 -9.13 -13.85 8.49
C GLY A 199 -8.59 -14.83 9.55
N ALA A 200 -9.46 -15.37 10.40
CA ALA A 200 -9.05 -16.22 11.53
C ALA A 200 -8.34 -17.53 11.13
N PHE A 201 -8.65 -18.07 9.94
CA PHE A 201 -8.05 -19.29 9.40
C PHE A 201 -7.40 -19.02 8.04
N ALA A 202 -6.45 -19.86 7.64
CA ALA A 202 -5.86 -19.74 6.32
C ALA A 202 -6.88 -20.16 5.24
N PRO A 203 -6.96 -19.48 4.09
CA PRO A 203 -8.03 -19.71 3.14
C PRO A 203 -7.83 -21.02 2.36
N SER A 204 -8.94 -21.72 2.15
CA SER A 204 -9.06 -22.86 1.25
C SER A 204 -10.15 -22.53 0.23
N LEU A 205 -9.80 -22.56 -1.05
CA LEU A 205 -10.67 -22.14 -2.15
C LEU A 205 -11.04 -23.32 -3.03
N ALA A 206 -12.33 -23.45 -3.34
CA ALA A 206 -12.84 -24.30 -4.40
C ALA A 206 -13.17 -23.41 -5.62
N VAL A 207 -12.53 -23.67 -6.75
CA VAL A 207 -12.65 -22.89 -7.98
C VAL A 207 -13.13 -23.80 -9.10
N ASP A 208 -14.31 -23.51 -9.64
CA ASP A 208 -14.80 -24.19 -10.85
C ASP A 208 -14.00 -23.70 -12.07
N LEU A 209 -13.43 -24.64 -12.83
CA LEU A 209 -12.62 -24.38 -14.01
C LEU A 209 -13.29 -24.85 -15.32
N THR A 210 -14.48 -25.46 -15.25
CA THR A 210 -15.12 -26.15 -16.40
C THR A 210 -15.36 -25.24 -17.60
N ASP A 211 -15.78 -24.00 -17.35
CA ASP A 211 -16.13 -23.01 -18.38
C ASP A 211 -14.92 -22.20 -18.91
N LEU A 212 -13.70 -22.47 -18.43
CA LEU A 212 -12.50 -21.71 -18.79
C LEU A 212 -11.79 -22.23 -20.05
N GLY A 213 -12.14 -23.43 -20.54
CA GLY A 213 -11.62 -23.97 -21.80
C GLY A 213 -10.25 -24.65 -21.71
N PHE A 214 -9.88 -25.19 -20.53
CA PHE A 214 -8.73 -26.08 -20.39
C PHE A 214 -9.00 -27.46 -21.04
N GLU A 215 -7.97 -28.05 -21.64
CA GLU A 215 -8.01 -29.41 -22.20
C GLU A 215 -7.66 -30.46 -21.14
N GLU A 216 -8.16 -31.69 -21.28
CA GLU A 216 -7.88 -32.76 -20.31
C GLU A 216 -6.41 -33.19 -20.36
N ASP A 217 -5.83 -33.47 -19.18
CA ASP A 217 -4.38 -33.63 -18.94
C ASP A 217 -3.52 -32.34 -19.02
N ASP A 218 -4.10 -31.15 -19.14
CA ASP A 218 -3.36 -29.87 -19.05
C ASP A 218 -2.65 -29.69 -17.70
N LEU A 219 -1.41 -29.19 -17.71
CA LEU A 219 -0.66 -28.87 -16.49
C LEU A 219 -0.93 -27.42 -16.06
N LEU A 220 -1.90 -27.22 -15.18
CA LEU A 220 -2.22 -25.90 -14.66
C LEU A 220 -1.19 -25.47 -13.61
N THR A 221 -0.86 -24.18 -13.61
CA THR A 221 -0.05 -23.52 -12.59
C THR A 221 -0.94 -22.59 -11.77
N ALA A 222 -0.98 -22.81 -10.46
CA ALA A 222 -1.54 -21.87 -9.50
C ALA A 222 -0.41 -21.00 -8.93
N GLU A 223 -0.63 -19.70 -8.87
CA GLU A 223 0.28 -18.70 -8.31
C GLU A 223 -0.50 -17.77 -7.36
N VAL A 224 0.04 -17.52 -6.17
CA VAL A 224 -0.49 -16.53 -5.23
C VAL A 224 0.43 -15.30 -5.18
N ARG A 225 -0.15 -14.10 -5.20
CA ARG A 225 0.57 -12.82 -5.04
C ARG A 225 -0.30 -11.77 -4.36
N CYS A 226 0.31 -10.82 -3.66
CA CYS A 226 -0.38 -9.67 -3.08
C CYS A 226 0.11 -8.34 -3.68
N ASP A 227 -0.66 -7.27 -3.44
CA ASP A 227 -0.33 -5.92 -3.86
C ASP A 227 0.68 -5.23 -2.92
N LEU A 228 1.34 -4.18 -3.41
CA LEU A 228 2.20 -3.28 -2.63
C LEU A 228 1.47 -2.78 -1.36
N PRO A 229 2.07 -2.85 -0.15
CA PRO A 229 3.48 -3.13 0.15
C PRO A 229 3.85 -4.60 0.42
N PHE A 230 2.94 -5.53 0.11
CA PHE A 230 3.06 -6.97 0.34
C PHE A 230 3.36 -7.72 -0.97
N ASP A 231 4.02 -7.09 -1.94
CA ASP A 231 4.29 -7.67 -3.26
C ASP A 231 5.43 -8.69 -3.29
N ILE A 232 6.17 -8.84 -2.19
CA ILE A 232 7.26 -9.82 -2.04
C ILE A 232 7.30 -10.32 -0.60
N ASP A 233 7.20 -11.64 -0.43
CA ASP A 233 7.23 -12.32 0.88
C ASP A 233 8.63 -12.88 1.23
N ASP A 234 8.73 -13.67 2.30
CA ASP A 234 10.00 -14.23 2.80
C ASP A 234 10.46 -15.55 2.13
N ASP A 235 9.61 -16.34 1.46
CA ASP A 235 9.95 -17.60 0.75
C ASP A 235 9.18 -17.76 -0.59
N PRO A 236 9.60 -17.06 -1.66
CA PRO A 236 8.94 -17.10 -2.97
C PRO A 236 9.14 -18.44 -3.73
N GLN A 237 9.45 -19.52 -3.03
CA GLN A 237 9.46 -20.89 -3.56
C GLN A 237 8.16 -21.63 -3.29
N ASP A 238 7.32 -21.19 -2.34
CA ASP A 238 5.99 -21.75 -2.10
C ASP A 238 4.82 -20.93 -2.70
N ASP A 239 5.09 -19.78 -3.31
CA ASP A 239 4.14 -18.96 -4.10
C ASP A 239 3.39 -19.74 -5.21
N THR A 240 3.96 -20.85 -5.70
CA THR A 240 3.46 -21.57 -6.89
C THR A 240 3.30 -23.06 -6.68
N ALA A 241 2.25 -23.62 -7.26
CA ALA A 241 1.99 -25.06 -7.31
C ALA A 241 1.49 -25.46 -8.71
N THR A 242 1.63 -26.74 -9.06
CA THR A 242 1.14 -27.28 -10.34
C THR A 242 0.29 -28.51 -10.13
N ALA A 243 -0.78 -28.65 -10.92
CA ALA A 243 -1.70 -29.78 -10.89
C ALA A 243 -2.19 -30.11 -12.31
N ILE A 244 -2.48 -31.39 -12.54
CA ILE A 244 -3.02 -31.85 -13.82
C ILE A 244 -4.54 -31.66 -13.83
N TYR A 245 -5.08 -30.96 -14.84
CA TYR A 245 -6.50 -30.75 -15.01
C TYR A 245 -7.21 -32.07 -15.33
N ARG A 246 -8.19 -32.40 -14.49
CA ARG A 246 -9.12 -33.52 -14.71
C ARG A 246 -10.52 -32.95 -14.85
N GLY A 247 -11.03 -32.94 -16.07
CA GLY A 247 -12.37 -32.45 -16.37
C GLY A 247 -13.47 -33.32 -15.73
N PRO A 248 -14.71 -32.82 -15.71
CA PRO A 248 -15.86 -33.62 -15.30
C PRO A 248 -16.02 -34.82 -16.22
N SER A 249 -15.87 -36.03 -15.68
CA SER A 249 -15.97 -37.26 -16.46
C SER A 249 -17.35 -37.38 -17.11
N PRO A 250 -17.48 -37.72 -18.41
CA PRO A 250 -18.78 -37.90 -19.07
C PRO A 250 -19.57 -39.12 -18.55
N LEU A 251 -18.96 -39.90 -17.66
CA LEU A 251 -19.57 -41.02 -16.92
C LEU A 251 -20.01 -40.64 -15.51
N ASP A 252 -19.71 -39.42 -15.04
CA ASP A 252 -20.18 -38.87 -13.76
C ASP A 252 -21.63 -38.39 -13.92
N LEU A 253 -22.50 -39.35 -14.27
CA LEU A 253 -23.93 -39.17 -14.37
C LEU A 253 -24.48 -39.05 -12.96
N ASP A 254 -24.88 -37.84 -12.58
CA ASP A 254 -25.64 -37.56 -11.36
C ASP A 254 -26.83 -38.53 -11.19
N ALA A 255 -27.39 -38.61 -9.99
CA ALA A 255 -28.43 -39.58 -9.61
C ALA A 255 -29.68 -39.58 -10.51
N GLN A 256 -29.89 -38.53 -11.31
CA GLN A 256 -30.93 -38.48 -12.34
C GLN A 256 -30.46 -39.02 -13.72
N GLY A 257 -29.18 -38.89 -14.06
CA GLY A 257 -28.60 -39.28 -15.35
C GLY A 257 -28.57 -40.79 -15.60
N TRP A 258 -28.22 -41.60 -14.59
CA TRP A 258 -28.23 -43.06 -14.72
C TRP A 258 -29.65 -43.63 -14.91
N LEU A 259 -30.67 -42.97 -14.35
CA LEU A 259 -32.08 -43.31 -14.57
C LEU A 259 -32.47 -43.08 -16.04
N TRP A 260 -32.10 -41.95 -16.63
CA TRP A 260 -32.33 -41.67 -18.05
C TRP A 260 -31.56 -42.63 -18.97
N ALA A 261 -30.31 -42.96 -18.64
CA ALA A 261 -29.52 -43.94 -19.37
C ALA A 261 -30.17 -45.35 -19.36
N LEU A 262 -30.66 -45.81 -18.19
CA LEU A 262 -31.42 -47.06 -18.07
C LEU A 262 -32.73 -47.02 -18.87
N MET A 263 -33.48 -45.91 -18.81
CA MET A 263 -34.73 -45.77 -19.55
C MET A 263 -34.49 -45.77 -21.06
N ALA A 264 -33.44 -45.12 -21.56
CA ALA A 264 -33.05 -45.18 -22.97
C ALA A 264 -32.69 -46.61 -23.40
N LEU A 265 -31.91 -47.33 -22.59
CA LEU A 265 -31.50 -48.71 -22.86
C LEU A 265 -32.72 -49.68 -22.84
N LEU A 266 -33.68 -49.45 -21.95
CA LEU A 266 -34.95 -50.20 -21.89
C LEU A 266 -35.80 -49.94 -23.15
N VAL A 267 -35.94 -48.68 -23.58
CA VAL A 267 -36.69 -48.32 -24.80
C VAL A 267 -36.05 -48.96 -26.04
N VAL A 268 -34.72 -48.94 -26.17
CA VAL A 268 -34.02 -49.60 -27.28
C VAL A 268 -34.14 -51.12 -27.21
N GLY A 269 -34.02 -51.72 -26.02
CA GLY A 269 -34.13 -53.17 -25.83
C GLY A 269 -35.53 -53.75 -26.10
N VAL A 270 -36.59 -53.01 -25.74
CA VAL A 270 -37.99 -53.41 -26.00
C VAL A 270 -38.41 -53.03 -27.42
N GLY A 271 -38.10 -51.81 -27.87
CA GLY A 271 -38.43 -51.34 -29.22
C GLY A 271 -37.69 -52.11 -30.33
N GLY A 272 -36.40 -52.42 -30.13
CA GLY A 272 -35.63 -53.24 -31.06
C GLY A 272 -36.21 -54.64 -31.26
N ARG A 273 -36.84 -55.23 -30.23
CA ARG A 273 -37.55 -56.51 -30.39
C ARG A 273 -38.88 -56.42 -31.12
N PHE A 274 -39.44 -55.23 -31.30
CA PHE A 274 -40.71 -55.02 -32.00
C PHE A 274 -40.54 -54.53 -33.45
N PHE A 275 -39.39 -53.92 -33.78
CA PHE A 275 -39.15 -53.32 -35.11
C PHE A 275 -38.10 -54.01 -35.99
N LEU A 276 -37.32 -54.98 -35.49
CA LEU A 276 -36.47 -55.80 -36.37
C LEU A 276 -37.26 -56.98 -36.97
N PRO A 277 -37.43 -57.07 -38.32
CA PRO A 277 -37.99 -58.26 -38.94
C PRO A 277 -37.06 -59.45 -38.74
N ARG A 278 -37.65 -60.60 -38.40
CA ARG A 278 -36.92 -61.84 -38.08
C ARG A 278 -36.53 -62.57 -39.36
N GLU A 279 -35.58 -62.00 -40.11
CA GLU A 279 -35.00 -62.59 -41.32
C GLU A 279 -34.24 -63.88 -40.99
N ALA A 280 -34.93 -65.01 -41.08
CA ALA A 280 -34.37 -66.34 -40.92
C ALA A 280 -33.67 -66.79 -42.21
N GLY A 281 -32.42 -66.34 -42.38
CA GLY A 281 -31.35 -67.01 -43.14
C GLY A 281 -31.60 -67.39 -44.60
N GLN A 282 -30.83 -66.79 -45.52
CA GLN A 282 -30.39 -67.52 -46.71
C GLN A 282 -28.99 -67.09 -47.19
N THR A 283 -28.18 -68.09 -47.51
CA THR A 283 -26.84 -67.96 -48.10
C THR A 283 -26.92 -67.54 -49.57
N GLY A 284 -26.17 -66.53 -49.99
CA GLY A 284 -26.11 -66.12 -51.39
C GLY A 284 -24.88 -65.26 -51.72
N SER A 285 -23.97 -65.81 -52.54
CA SER A 285 -22.79 -65.11 -53.06
C SER A 285 -23.12 -64.28 -54.29
N SER A 286 -22.53 -63.08 -54.45
CA SER A 286 -21.80 -62.74 -55.70
C SER A 286 -21.04 -61.40 -55.65
N SER A 287 -19.97 -61.34 -56.43
CA SER A 287 -18.93 -60.32 -56.47
C SER A 287 -19.23 -59.05 -57.29
N ALA A 288 -18.70 -57.93 -56.80
CA ALA A 288 -17.85 -56.94 -57.49
C ALA A 288 -18.19 -56.36 -58.90
N LYS A 289 -18.30 -55.02 -58.95
CA LYS A 289 -17.62 -54.07 -59.89
C LYS A 289 -17.79 -52.64 -59.30
N LYS A 290 -16.77 -51.85 -58.95
CA LYS A 290 -15.54 -51.34 -59.61
C LYS A 290 -15.80 -50.18 -60.60
N GLN A 291 -14.99 -49.12 -60.41
CA GLN A 291 -14.68 -47.95 -61.26
C GLN A 291 -15.50 -46.66 -61.02
N THR A 292 -14.96 -45.42 -61.08
CA THR A 292 -13.55 -44.93 -61.12
C THR A 292 -13.47 -43.39 -60.88
N SER A 293 -12.28 -42.89 -60.47
CA SER A 293 -11.71 -41.51 -60.63
C SER A 293 -12.27 -40.28 -59.88
N ALA A 294 -11.32 -39.58 -59.21
CA ALA A 294 -11.29 -38.11 -59.00
C ALA A 294 -10.52 -37.43 -60.21
N PRO A 295 -10.16 -36.12 -60.26
CA PRO A 295 -10.27 -35.06 -59.24
C PRO A 295 -10.54 -33.59 -59.74
N LYS A 296 -10.48 -32.63 -58.80
CA LYS A 296 -10.08 -31.20 -58.91
C LYS A 296 -10.94 -30.19 -59.69
N GLN A 297 -11.43 -29.19 -58.95
CA GLN A 297 -11.24 -27.71 -59.04
C GLN A 297 -12.45 -27.03 -58.35
N ALA A 298 -12.45 -25.83 -57.79
CA ALA A 298 -11.50 -24.85 -57.25
C ALA A 298 -12.38 -23.63 -56.87
N ARG A 299 -12.01 -22.89 -55.81
CA ARG A 299 -12.43 -21.51 -55.39
C ARG A 299 -13.54 -20.81 -56.23
N THR A 300 -14.51 -20.10 -55.64
CA THR A 300 -14.26 -18.80 -54.96
C THR A 300 -15.56 -18.22 -54.34
N SER A 301 -15.43 -17.59 -53.15
CA SER A 301 -16.24 -16.51 -52.55
C SER A 301 -17.77 -16.40 -52.75
N SER A 302 -18.48 -16.32 -51.62
CA SER A 302 -19.38 -15.17 -51.38
C SER A 302 -19.58 -14.92 -49.88
N GLU A 303 -19.29 -13.69 -49.45
CA GLU A 303 -19.58 -13.14 -48.12
C GLU A 303 -20.97 -12.46 -48.10
N PRO A 304 -21.65 -12.41 -46.94
CA PRO A 304 -22.46 -11.26 -46.62
C PRO A 304 -22.20 -10.70 -45.20
N LYS A 305 -21.66 -9.48 -45.20
CA LYS A 305 -21.73 -8.42 -44.19
C LYS A 305 -22.84 -8.54 -43.11
N PRO A 306 -22.54 -8.35 -41.82
CA PRO A 306 -23.54 -8.21 -40.76
C PRO A 306 -24.14 -6.79 -40.67
N THR A 307 -25.37 -6.72 -40.14
CA THR A 307 -26.06 -5.49 -39.73
C THR A 307 -25.98 -5.35 -38.21
N SER A 308 -25.90 -4.12 -37.71
CA SER A 308 -25.92 -3.74 -36.30
C SER A 308 -27.27 -3.97 -35.63
N GLU A 309 -27.30 -4.26 -34.33
CA GLU A 309 -27.90 -3.32 -33.36
C GLU A 309 -27.35 -3.52 -31.94
N ASP A 310 -27.53 -2.47 -31.14
CA ASP A 310 -27.05 -2.25 -29.77
C ASP A 310 -28.15 -2.58 -28.75
N ALA A 311 -27.77 -3.00 -27.54
CA ALA A 311 -28.55 -2.87 -26.29
C ALA A 311 -27.82 -3.47 -25.08
N ALA A 312 -27.38 -2.62 -24.14
CA ALA A 312 -27.15 -3.04 -22.75
C ALA A 312 -28.49 -3.35 -22.04
N PRO A 313 -28.46 -4.13 -20.95
CA PRO A 313 -29.01 -3.58 -19.71
C PRO A 313 -28.33 -4.06 -18.39
N GLU A 314 -28.08 -3.12 -17.48
CA GLU A 314 -28.24 -3.31 -16.02
C GLU A 314 -29.76 -3.46 -15.69
N PRO A 315 -30.26 -3.90 -14.50
CA PRO A 315 -29.69 -3.72 -13.15
C PRO A 315 -30.12 -4.81 -12.11
N VAL A 316 -30.42 -4.37 -10.86
CA VAL A 316 -31.04 -4.99 -9.66
C VAL A 316 -30.14 -5.74 -8.67
N VAL A 317 -30.18 -5.61 -7.32
CA VAL A 317 -30.70 -4.69 -6.27
C VAL A 317 -31.21 -5.53 -5.07
N ASN A 318 -30.63 -5.29 -3.87
CA ASN A 318 -31.11 -5.63 -2.51
C ASN A 318 -31.32 -7.13 -2.15
N MET A 319 -31.13 -7.58 -0.90
CA MET A 319 -31.98 -7.27 0.27
C MET A 319 -31.35 -7.68 1.63
N LEU A 320 -31.53 -6.80 2.64
CA LEU A 320 -31.77 -7.05 4.09
C LEU A 320 -30.68 -7.84 4.89
N GLU A 321 -30.53 -7.71 6.22
CA GLU A 321 -31.42 -7.17 7.27
C GLU A 321 -30.61 -6.63 8.47
N GLU A 322 -31.12 -5.61 9.18
CA GLU A 322 -30.69 -5.29 10.57
C GLU A 322 -31.37 -6.25 11.55
N PRO A 323 -30.77 -6.50 12.74
CA PRO A 323 -31.45 -5.95 13.91
C PRO A 323 -30.51 -5.42 15.02
N ALA A 324 -30.98 -4.39 15.72
CA ALA A 324 -30.39 -3.88 16.96
C ALA A 324 -30.63 -4.82 18.16
N THR A 325 -29.80 -4.74 19.21
CA THR A 325 -30.10 -4.04 20.51
C THR A 325 -29.04 -4.40 21.57
N GLU A 326 -28.45 -3.38 22.22
CA GLU A 326 -27.69 -3.45 23.49
C GLU A 326 -28.62 -3.67 24.73
N PRO A 327 -28.21 -3.81 26.02
CA PRO A 327 -26.97 -3.27 26.65
C PRO A 327 -26.30 -3.99 27.87
N THR A 328 -25.09 -3.51 28.21
CA THR A 328 -24.44 -3.35 29.56
C THR A 328 -24.36 -4.51 30.59
N THR A 329 -23.13 -4.86 31.03
CA THR A 329 -22.70 -4.73 32.46
C THR A 329 -21.18 -4.88 32.69
N GLU A 330 -20.74 -4.43 33.87
CA GLU A 330 -19.37 -4.06 34.29
C GLU A 330 -18.49 -5.23 34.82
N ASN A 331 -17.16 -5.07 34.74
CA ASN A 331 -16.09 -5.36 35.73
C ASN A 331 -14.74 -4.91 35.08
N ALA A 332 -13.78 -4.18 35.67
CA ALA A 332 -13.25 -4.01 37.03
C ALA A 332 -12.16 -5.03 37.44
N GLY A 333 -10.95 -4.52 37.73
CA GLY A 333 -9.74 -5.27 38.14
C GLY A 333 -8.90 -5.80 36.96
N ASP A 334 -7.56 -5.75 36.94
CA ASP A 334 -6.60 -5.30 37.96
C ASP A 334 -5.38 -4.62 37.30
N GLU A 335 -4.73 -3.72 38.03
CA GLU A 335 -3.47 -3.04 37.66
C GLU A 335 -2.26 -3.81 38.24
N GLU A 336 -1.23 -4.09 37.43
CA GLU A 336 0.09 -4.50 37.93
C GLU A 336 1.08 -3.34 37.81
N ASP A 337 1.49 -2.82 38.97
CA ASP A 337 2.50 -1.79 39.19
C ASP A 337 3.92 -2.42 39.36
N LEU A 338 4.97 -1.60 39.56
CA LEU A 338 6.41 -1.89 39.77
C LEU A 338 7.29 -1.85 38.48
N VAL A 339 8.39 -1.09 38.37
CA VAL A 339 9.11 -0.17 39.28
C VAL A 339 9.75 0.96 38.46
N GLU A 340 9.60 2.24 38.87
CA GLU A 340 10.44 3.34 38.35
C GLU A 340 11.72 3.49 39.19
N GLN A 341 12.87 3.70 38.53
CA GLN A 341 14.18 3.64 39.15
C GLN A 341 14.73 5.04 39.45
N ASP A 342 14.75 5.42 40.74
CA ASP A 342 15.23 6.72 41.21
C ASP A 342 16.68 7.03 40.77
N ILE A 343 16.86 8.08 39.97
CA ILE A 343 18.15 8.70 39.68
C ILE A 343 18.23 10.04 40.43
N PRO A 344 19.18 10.23 41.37
CA PRO A 344 19.27 11.47 42.14
C PRO A 344 19.82 12.61 41.29
N MET A 345 18.95 13.49 40.80
CA MET A 345 19.33 14.75 40.13
C MET A 345 19.29 15.93 41.11
N GLY A 346 20.39 16.70 41.16
CA GLY A 346 20.54 17.85 42.06
C GLY A 346 19.60 19.03 41.73
N GLU A 347 19.14 19.72 42.76
CA GLU A 347 18.01 20.68 42.71
C GLU A 347 18.32 22.06 42.06
N GLU A 348 19.47 22.24 41.41
CA GLU A 348 19.89 23.53 40.84
C GLU A 348 19.95 23.50 39.30
N GLY A 349 18.77 23.34 38.67
CA GLY A 349 18.63 23.38 37.22
C GLY A 349 17.20 23.66 36.76
N ALA A 350 17.02 24.00 35.48
CA ALA A 350 15.71 24.32 34.90
C ALA A 350 14.67 23.19 35.06
N SER A 351 15.13 21.94 35.16
CA SER A 351 14.28 20.75 35.42
C SER A 351 13.60 20.80 36.79
N GLY A 352 14.31 21.22 37.85
CA GLY A 352 13.75 21.27 39.21
C GLY A 352 12.55 22.22 39.35
N ARG A 353 12.49 23.28 38.53
CA ARG A 353 11.33 24.18 38.48
C ARG A 353 10.05 23.52 37.95
N LEU A 354 10.16 22.56 37.04
CA LEU A 354 9.02 21.80 36.53
C LEU A 354 8.57 20.71 37.51
N ALA A 355 9.51 20.08 38.23
CA ALA A 355 9.20 19.13 39.29
C ALA A 355 8.37 19.78 40.43
N VAL A 356 8.71 21.01 40.83
CA VAL A 356 7.94 21.78 41.83
C VAL A 356 6.54 22.14 41.32
N LEU A 357 6.40 22.53 40.05
CA LEU A 357 5.08 22.83 39.45
C LEU A 357 4.18 21.59 39.36
N ARG A 358 4.75 20.41 39.08
CA ARG A 358 4.00 19.15 39.09
C ARG A 358 3.47 18.84 40.50
N ARG A 359 4.34 18.98 41.51
CA ARG A 359 3.98 18.77 42.92
C ARG A 359 2.93 19.76 43.45
N GLU A 360 2.87 21.00 42.97
CA GLU A 360 1.76 21.91 43.30
C GLU A 360 0.44 21.54 42.60
N LEU A 361 0.48 20.89 41.43
CA LEU A 361 -0.72 20.46 40.71
C LEU A 361 -1.34 19.19 41.33
N ASP A 362 -0.50 18.28 41.82
CA ASP A 362 -0.91 17.00 42.42
C ASP A 362 -1.44 17.12 43.87
N GLY A 363 -1.55 18.36 44.40
CA GLY A 363 -2.36 18.65 45.60
C GLY A 363 -1.80 18.19 46.95
N ASP A 364 -0.51 17.84 47.03
CA ASP A 364 0.15 17.38 48.26
C ASP A 364 0.23 18.51 49.31
N GLY A 365 -0.63 18.42 50.33
CA GLY A 365 -0.98 19.54 51.21
C GLY A 365 0.02 19.88 52.32
N ASP A 366 1.12 19.13 52.49
CA ASP A 366 1.97 19.17 53.69
C ASP A 366 3.43 19.61 53.45
N ALA A 367 3.73 20.20 52.27
CA ALA A 367 5.02 20.82 52.02
C ALA A 367 5.10 22.25 52.62
N PRO A 368 6.18 22.62 53.35
CA PRO A 368 6.34 23.96 53.90
C PRO A 368 6.37 25.03 52.80
N ARG A 369 5.35 25.89 52.75
CA ARG A 369 5.28 26.98 51.77
C ARG A 369 6.33 28.06 52.11
N PRO A 370 7.30 28.35 51.22
CA PRO A 370 8.29 29.39 51.48
C PRO A 370 7.61 30.76 51.56
N SER A 371 8.17 31.64 52.40
CA SER A 371 7.60 32.96 52.66
C SER A 371 7.58 33.82 51.39
N LEU A 372 6.67 34.81 51.33
CA LEU A 372 6.61 35.74 50.20
C LEU A 372 7.92 36.54 50.03
N GLU A 373 8.66 36.73 51.12
CA GLU A 373 9.97 37.40 51.14
C GLU A 373 11.08 36.52 50.52
N GLU A 374 11.13 35.22 50.82
CA GLU A 374 12.02 34.26 50.13
C GLU A 374 11.71 34.09 48.64
N ARG A 375 10.43 34.22 48.26
CA ARG A 375 10.02 34.19 46.85
C ARG A 375 10.46 35.44 46.10
N MET A 376 10.56 36.58 46.77
CA MET A 376 11.05 37.83 46.20
C MET A 376 12.58 37.84 46.10
N SER A 377 13.32 37.43 47.14
CA SER A 377 14.80 37.42 47.08
C SER A 377 15.32 36.52 45.95
N ARG A 378 14.82 35.29 45.83
CA ARG A 378 15.16 34.34 44.74
C ARG A 378 14.78 34.82 43.33
N PHE A 379 14.01 35.90 43.19
CA PHE A 379 13.66 36.49 41.89
C PHE A 379 14.55 37.68 41.52
N PHE A 380 15.11 38.39 42.51
CA PHE A 380 15.92 39.59 42.31
C PHE A 380 17.43 39.39 42.52
N ASP A 381 17.86 38.30 43.17
CA ASP A 381 19.29 37.94 43.26
C ASP A 381 19.81 37.41 41.92
N LYS A 382 20.56 38.25 41.20
CA LYS A 382 21.33 37.89 40.00
C LYS A 382 22.55 38.79 39.80
#